data_AF-A0A968Y820-F1
#
_entry.id   AF-A0A968Y820-F1
#
_cell.length_a   1.000
_cell.length_b   1.000
_cell.length_c   1.000
_cell.angle_alpha   90.00
_cell.angle_beta   90.00
_cell.angle_gamma   90.00
#
_symmetry.space_group_name_H-M   'P 1'
#
loop_
_entity.id
_entity.type
_entity.pdbx_description
1 polymer ?
#
loop_
_entity_poly.entity_id
_entity_poly.type
_entity_poly.pdbx_seq_one_letter_code
_entity_poly.pdbx_strand_id
1 'polypeptide(L)'
;MVSLAIAEQLQSPWLIANLTSIRRKLTASFAYFNITSSNYAVPNSEFYVLQAQGRFAEAEALRFEMLCQSSYQPLAELARKIKGELRYHTMHANYWLKKLGTATEESKARMQQSLNELLPYAVGIFEESEFEPELIKENIFAGEVDLKTKWKDSVTEIISGTELFLSDWATIKPI
;
A
#
# COMPACT_ATOMS: atom_id res chain seq x y z
N MET A 1 4.00 -14.30 -3.01
CA MET A 1 3.98 -15.52 -2.16
C MET A 1 3.00 -15.41 -1.00
N VAL A 2 2.80 -14.24 -0.39
CA VAL A 2 1.86 -14.04 0.74
C VAL A 2 0.40 -14.34 0.38
N SER A 3 0.00 -14.20 -0.89
CA SER A 3 -1.39 -14.33 -1.32
C SER A 3 -1.98 -15.75 -1.41
N LEU A 4 -1.15 -16.79 -1.52
CA LEU A 4 -1.67 -18.17 -1.57
C LEU A 4 -2.07 -18.69 -0.18
N ALA A 5 -1.36 -18.27 0.86
CA ALA A 5 -1.61 -18.71 2.24
C ALA A 5 -2.91 -18.14 2.84
N ILE A 6 -3.38 -17.00 2.34
CA ILE A 6 -4.63 -16.34 2.80
C ILE A 6 -5.87 -17.14 2.40
N ALA A 7 -5.85 -17.81 1.24
CA ALA A 7 -7.01 -18.50 0.71
C ALA A 7 -7.29 -19.85 1.40
N GLU A 8 -6.27 -20.52 1.94
CA GLU A 8 -6.40 -21.86 2.55
C GLU A 8 -6.92 -21.85 4.00
N GLN A 9 -6.88 -20.71 4.70
CA GLN A 9 -7.18 -20.64 6.15
C GLN A 9 -8.56 -20.08 6.51
N LEU A 10 -9.39 -19.68 5.54
CA LEU A 10 -10.66 -18.98 5.78
C LEU A 10 -11.85 -19.95 5.65
N GLN A 11 -12.17 -20.71 6.72
CA GLN A 11 -13.26 -21.69 6.75
C GLN A 11 -14.68 -21.09 6.95
N SER A 12 -14.92 -19.85 6.53
CA SER A 12 -16.24 -19.20 6.63
C SER A 12 -17.00 -19.31 5.31
N PRO A 13 -18.22 -19.88 5.27
CA PRO A 13 -18.99 -20.07 4.04
C PRO A 13 -19.28 -18.77 3.27
N TRP A 14 -19.51 -17.64 3.98
CA TRP A 14 -19.74 -16.33 3.36
C TRP A 14 -18.45 -15.74 2.77
N LEU A 15 -17.32 -15.87 3.47
CA LEU A 15 -16.03 -15.44 2.94
C LEU A 15 -15.67 -16.30 1.72
N ILE A 16 -15.80 -17.62 1.80
CA ILE A 16 -15.52 -18.55 0.69
C ILE A 16 -16.32 -18.19 -0.57
N ALA A 17 -17.59 -17.83 -0.43
CA ALA A 17 -18.43 -17.40 -1.54
C ALA A 17 -17.94 -16.10 -2.22
N ASN A 18 -17.29 -15.22 -1.46
CA ASN A 18 -16.84 -13.90 -1.93
C ASN A 18 -15.31 -13.77 -2.04
N LEU A 19 -14.57 -14.84 -1.75
CA LEU A 19 -13.11 -14.87 -1.73
C LEU A 19 -12.51 -14.50 -3.08
N THR A 20 -13.17 -14.79 -4.20
CA THR A 20 -12.67 -14.43 -5.54
C THR A 20 -12.58 -12.91 -5.74
N SER A 21 -13.48 -12.14 -5.12
CA SER A 21 -13.48 -10.67 -5.13
C SER A 21 -12.41 -10.10 -4.18
N ILE A 22 -12.32 -10.65 -2.96
CA ILE A 22 -11.35 -10.26 -1.93
C ILE A 22 -9.90 -10.64 -2.34
N ARG A 23 -9.70 -11.81 -2.96
CA ARG A 23 -8.41 -12.31 -3.46
C ARG A 23 -7.84 -11.42 -4.54
N ARG A 24 -8.68 -10.80 -5.39
CA ARG A 24 -8.25 -9.83 -6.40
C ARG A 24 -7.68 -8.56 -5.77
N LYS A 25 -8.17 -8.16 -4.59
CA LYS A 25 -7.72 -6.96 -3.87
C LYS A 25 -6.50 -7.22 -2.95
N LEU A 26 -6.46 -8.34 -2.21
CA LEU A 26 -5.33 -8.66 -1.30
C LEU A 26 -4.05 -9.16 -2.00
N THR A 27 -4.14 -9.60 -3.27
CA THR A 27 -2.96 -9.93 -4.10
C THR A 27 -2.39 -8.73 -4.84
N ALA A 28 -3.10 -7.60 -4.86
CA ALA A 28 -2.82 -6.49 -5.75
C ALA A 28 -1.51 -5.75 -5.42
N SER A 29 -0.99 -5.88 -4.19
CA SER A 29 0.25 -5.21 -3.77
C SER A 29 1.47 -5.56 -4.62
N PHE A 30 1.51 -6.76 -5.23
CA PHE A 30 2.58 -7.14 -6.17
C PHE A 30 2.06 -7.76 -7.48
N ALA A 31 0.82 -8.28 -7.52
CA ALA A 31 0.29 -8.98 -8.72
C ALA A 31 -0.34 -8.04 -9.77
N TYR A 32 -0.63 -6.77 -9.44
CA TYR A 32 -0.93 -5.78 -10.48
C TYR A 32 0.31 -5.40 -11.30
N PHE A 33 1.49 -5.72 -10.78
CA PHE A 33 2.71 -5.78 -11.57
C PHE A 33 2.85 -7.18 -12.14
N ASN A 34 2.06 -7.50 -13.16
CA ASN A 34 2.62 -8.35 -14.21
C ASN A 34 3.76 -7.51 -14.81
N ILE A 35 4.96 -7.63 -14.25
CA ILE A 35 6.18 -7.06 -14.82
C ILE A 35 6.49 -7.89 -16.07
N THR A 36 5.61 -7.82 -17.07
CA THR A 36 6.04 -8.03 -18.44
C THR A 36 6.78 -6.76 -18.78
N SER A 37 8.08 -6.90 -19.02
CA SER A 37 8.99 -5.89 -19.58
C SER A 37 8.49 -5.20 -20.86
N SER A 38 7.32 -5.57 -21.37
CA SER A 38 6.77 -5.16 -22.65
C SER A 38 5.72 -4.04 -22.62
N ASN A 39 5.12 -3.69 -21.47
CA ASN A 39 4.05 -2.66 -21.43
C ASN A 39 4.31 -1.45 -20.51
N TYR A 40 5.45 -1.41 -19.82
CA TYR A 40 5.90 -0.21 -19.11
C TYR A 40 7.16 0.33 -19.80
N ALA A 41 7.00 1.36 -20.63
CA ALA A 41 8.09 2.31 -20.80
C ALA A 41 8.10 3.22 -19.57
N VAL A 42 8.42 2.66 -18.39
CA VAL A 42 8.93 3.48 -17.29
C VAL A 42 10.44 3.53 -17.55
N PRO A 43 11.00 4.65 -18.02
CA PRO A 43 12.44 4.77 -18.10
C PRO A 43 12.96 4.60 -16.67
N ASN A 44 13.82 3.58 -16.50
CA ASN A 44 14.66 3.33 -15.32
C ASN A 44 14.07 2.44 -14.21
N SER A 45 14.50 1.18 -14.21
CA SER A 45 14.53 0.24 -13.08
C SER A 45 15.52 0.70 -11.98
N GLU A 46 15.38 1.94 -11.52
CA GLU A 46 16.33 2.60 -10.64
C GLU A 46 15.86 2.60 -9.19
N PHE A 47 16.82 2.50 -8.28
CA PHE A 47 16.64 2.39 -6.83
C PHE A 47 15.61 3.37 -6.24
N TYR A 48 15.50 4.58 -6.79
CA TYR A 48 14.55 5.63 -6.40
C TYR A 48 13.08 5.24 -6.62
N VAL A 49 12.78 4.55 -7.72
CA VAL A 49 11.44 4.04 -8.06
C VAL A 49 11.00 3.02 -7.02
N LEU A 50 11.90 2.11 -6.62
CA LEU A 50 11.63 1.12 -5.58
C LEU A 50 11.32 1.78 -4.23
N GLN A 51 12.01 2.86 -3.87
CA GLN A 51 11.72 3.57 -2.62
C GLN A 51 10.41 4.34 -2.68
N ALA A 52 10.08 4.92 -3.83
CA ALA A 52 8.78 5.55 -4.06
C ALA A 52 7.63 4.52 -4.05
N GLN A 53 7.85 3.30 -4.55
CA GLN A 53 6.92 2.17 -4.37
C GLN A 53 6.68 1.81 -2.89
N GLY A 54 7.59 2.21 -1.99
CA GLY A 54 7.38 2.12 -0.54
C GLY A 54 6.10 2.79 -0.05
N ARG A 55 5.51 3.73 -0.81
CA ARG A 55 4.19 4.30 -0.50
C ARG A 55 3.06 3.26 -0.57
N PHE A 56 3.16 2.28 -1.46
CA PHE A 56 2.21 1.16 -1.52
C PHE A 56 2.41 0.21 -0.35
N ALA A 57 3.68 -0.07 0.00
CA ALA A 57 3.98 -0.89 1.17
C ALA A 57 3.46 -0.26 2.48
N GLU A 58 3.48 1.07 2.57
CA GLU A 58 2.90 1.82 3.70
C GLU A 58 1.39 1.63 3.80
N ALA A 59 0.67 1.72 2.67
CA ALA A 59 -0.77 1.47 2.64
C ALA A 59 -1.11 0.04 3.08
N GLU A 60 -0.36 -0.96 2.60
CA GLU A 60 -0.54 -2.35 2.99
C GLU A 60 -0.22 -2.58 4.47
N ALA A 61 0.85 -1.99 4.99
CA ALA A 61 1.18 -2.11 6.42
C ALA A 61 0.06 -1.55 7.30
N LEU A 62 -0.49 -0.38 6.96
CA LEU A 62 -1.63 0.22 7.67
C LEU A 62 -2.90 -0.62 7.53
N ARG A 63 -3.18 -1.16 6.34
CA ARG A 63 -4.32 -2.06 6.09
C ARG A 63 -4.23 -3.29 6.99
N PHE A 64 -3.07 -3.94 7.03
CA PHE A 64 -2.86 -5.12 7.86
C PHE A 64 -2.87 -4.79 9.36
N GLU A 65 -2.45 -3.59 9.75
CA GLU A 65 -2.62 -3.13 11.13
C GLU A 65 -4.09 -2.98 11.51
N MET A 66 -4.94 -2.44 10.63
CA MET A 66 -6.39 -2.41 10.84
C MET A 66 -6.98 -3.82 10.91
N LEU A 67 -6.57 -4.71 10.01
CA LEU A 67 -7.06 -6.10 9.97
C LEU A 67 -6.65 -6.91 11.20
N CYS A 68 -5.58 -6.54 11.90
CA CYS A 68 -5.26 -7.16 13.19
C CYS A 68 -6.37 -7.00 14.24
N GLN A 69 -7.24 -6.00 14.09
CA GLN A 69 -8.39 -5.71 14.95
C GLN A 69 -9.71 -6.29 14.41
N SER A 70 -9.65 -7.07 13.33
CA SER A 70 -10.82 -7.68 12.71
C SER A 70 -11.58 -8.57 13.69
N SER A 71 -12.92 -8.46 13.70
CA SER A 71 -13.81 -9.38 14.41
C SER A 71 -13.67 -10.82 13.93
N TYR A 72 -13.32 -11.00 12.65
CA TYR A 72 -13.11 -12.31 12.04
C TYR A 72 -11.70 -12.85 12.35
N GLN A 73 -11.63 -13.75 13.35
CA GLN A 73 -10.37 -14.22 13.93
C GLN A 73 -9.35 -14.80 12.94
N PRO A 74 -9.73 -15.63 11.95
CA PRO A 74 -8.75 -16.17 11.01
C PRO A 74 -8.01 -15.08 10.22
N LEU A 75 -8.70 -13.99 9.85
CA LEU A 75 -8.09 -12.85 9.18
C LEU A 75 -7.20 -12.04 10.12
N ALA A 76 -7.66 -11.81 11.36
CA ALA A 76 -6.87 -11.09 12.36
C ALA A 76 -5.55 -11.82 12.71
N GLU A 77 -5.58 -13.14 12.84
CA GLU A 77 -4.40 -13.97 13.10
C GLU A 77 -3.41 -13.95 11.95
N LEU A 78 -3.91 -14.09 10.72
CA LEU A 78 -3.11 -13.97 9.52
C LEU A 78 -2.47 -12.58 9.41
N ALA A 79 -3.24 -11.52 9.70
CA ALA A 79 -2.73 -10.16 9.66
C ALA A 79 -1.58 -9.95 10.66
N ARG A 80 -1.71 -10.51 11.87
CA ARG A 80 -0.64 -10.47 12.89
C ARG A 80 0.64 -11.19 12.44
N LYS A 81 0.52 -12.31 11.70
CA LYS A 81 1.68 -13.03 11.16
C LYS A 81 2.43 -12.20 10.12
N ILE A 82 1.71 -11.50 9.24
CA ILE A 82 2.29 -10.75 8.11
C ILE A 82 2.75 -9.34 8.52
N LYS A 83 2.16 -8.74 9.56
CA LYS A 83 2.46 -7.36 10.02
C LYS A 83 3.96 -7.10 10.20
N GLY A 84 4.71 -8.07 10.72
CA GLY A 84 6.16 -7.95 10.92
C GLY A 84 6.94 -7.73 9.62
N GLU A 85 6.59 -8.47 8.56
CA GLU A 85 7.24 -8.37 7.25
C GLU A 85 6.91 -7.03 6.58
N LEU A 86 5.64 -6.62 6.61
CA LEU A 86 5.20 -5.33 6.07
C LEU A 86 5.86 -4.14 6.79
N ARG A 87 6.04 -4.25 8.11
CA ARG A 87 6.77 -3.25 8.90
C ARG A 87 8.24 -3.15 8.47
N TYR A 88 8.87 -4.26 8.12
CA TYR A 88 10.25 -4.23 7.62
C TYR A 88 10.34 -3.52 6.25
N HIS A 89 9.43 -3.81 5.34
CA HIS A 89 9.39 -3.17 4.01
C HIS A 89 9.18 -1.65 4.11
N THR A 90 8.22 -1.21 4.93
CA THR A 90 7.96 0.22 5.18
C THR A 90 9.15 0.90 5.84
N MET A 91 9.75 0.29 6.87
CA MET A 91 10.96 0.81 7.52
C MET A 91 12.11 1.00 6.52
N HIS A 92 12.38 0.00 5.68
CA HIS A 92 13.46 0.07 4.70
C HIS A 92 13.23 1.17 3.67
N ALA A 93 12.01 1.26 3.12
CA ALA A 93 11.66 2.30 2.16
C ALA A 93 11.71 3.70 2.78
N ASN A 94 11.21 3.86 4.00
CA ASN A 94 11.24 5.12 4.75
C ASN A 94 12.68 5.56 5.04
N TYR A 95 13.56 4.62 5.41
CA TYR A 95 14.98 4.91 5.65
C TYR A 95 15.66 5.49 4.40
N TRP A 96 15.47 4.83 3.25
CA TRP A 96 16.10 5.29 2.01
C TRP A 96 15.45 6.53 1.43
N LEU A 97 14.13 6.67 1.53
CA LEU A 97 13.44 7.91 1.12
C LEU A 97 14.03 9.12 1.85
N LYS A 98 14.23 9.02 3.17
CA LYS A 98 14.88 10.09 3.94
C LYS A 98 16.31 10.34 3.48
N LYS A 99 17.12 9.27 3.36
CA LYS A 99 18.52 9.39 2.93
C LYS A 99 18.68 10.03 1.56
N LEU A 100 17.87 9.63 0.58
CA LEU A 100 17.92 10.13 -0.80
C LEU A 100 17.29 11.53 -0.91
N GLY A 101 16.20 11.77 -0.17
CA GLY A 101 15.49 13.06 -0.14
C GLY A 101 16.23 14.19 0.57
N THR A 102 17.40 13.93 1.18
CA THR A 102 18.27 14.94 1.81
C THR A 102 19.74 14.77 1.39
N ALA A 103 20.00 14.08 0.27
CA ALA A 103 21.36 13.86 -0.22
C ALA A 103 21.78 15.00 -1.16
N THR A 104 22.29 14.68 -2.35
CA THR A 104 22.69 15.66 -3.36
C THR A 104 21.48 16.19 -4.13
N GLU A 105 21.64 17.33 -4.81
CA GLU A 105 20.60 17.88 -5.69
C GLU A 105 20.13 16.86 -6.75
N GLU A 106 21.05 16.09 -7.33
CA GLU A 106 20.71 15.02 -8.28
C GLU A 106 19.86 13.93 -7.62
N SER A 107 20.23 13.50 -6.42
CA SER A 107 19.49 12.47 -5.68
C SER A 107 18.07 12.93 -5.33
N LYS A 108 17.94 14.18 -4.86
CA LYS A 108 16.66 14.81 -4.57
C LYS A 108 15.80 14.93 -5.83
N ALA A 109 16.36 15.39 -6.94
CA ALA A 109 15.63 15.54 -8.21
C ALA A 109 15.07 14.20 -8.71
N ARG A 110 15.87 13.13 -8.63
CA ARG A 110 15.45 11.78 -9.05
C ARG A 110 14.39 11.20 -8.12
N MET A 111 14.56 11.36 -6.80
CA MET A 111 13.57 10.91 -5.83
C MET A 111 12.23 11.67 -5.99
N GLN A 112 12.30 12.98 -6.21
CA GLN A 112 11.12 13.81 -6.47
C GLN A 112 10.39 13.37 -7.74
N GLN A 113 11.14 13.10 -8.81
CA GLN A 113 10.56 12.61 -10.06
C GLN A 113 9.82 11.27 -9.84
N SER A 114 10.47 10.30 -9.18
CA SER A 114 9.85 9.00 -8.89
C SER A 114 8.61 9.15 -7.99
N LEU A 115 8.63 10.05 -7.02
CA LEU A 115 7.48 10.33 -6.17
C LEU A 115 6.32 10.93 -6.99
N ASN A 116 6.59 11.94 -7.82
CA ASN A 116 5.58 12.60 -8.65
C ASN A 116 4.92 11.61 -9.62
N GLU A 117 5.70 10.68 -10.18
CA GLU A 117 5.20 9.67 -11.10
C GLU A 117 4.34 8.60 -10.40
N LEU A 118 4.76 8.11 -9.23
CA LEU A 118 4.13 6.96 -8.59
C LEU A 118 3.01 7.31 -7.62
N LEU A 119 3.00 8.51 -7.06
CA LEU A 119 2.00 8.89 -6.06
C LEU A 119 0.54 8.86 -6.59
N PRO A 120 0.24 9.26 -7.85
CA PRO A 120 -1.09 9.08 -8.45
C PRO A 120 -1.56 7.62 -8.44
N TYR A 121 -0.69 6.66 -8.77
CA TYR A 121 -1.01 5.23 -8.72
C TYR A 121 -1.25 4.76 -7.28
N ALA A 122 -0.45 5.24 -6.32
CA ALA A 122 -0.64 4.90 -4.91
C ALA A 122 -1.98 5.43 -4.36
N VAL A 123 -2.47 6.58 -4.84
CA VAL A 123 -3.81 7.08 -4.48
C VAL A 123 -4.93 6.20 -5.04
N GLY A 124 -4.69 5.49 -6.14
CA GLY A 124 -5.68 4.62 -6.81
C GLY A 124 -6.02 3.34 -6.05
N ILE A 125 -5.22 2.91 -5.07
CA ILE A 125 -5.42 1.64 -4.36
C ILE A 125 -6.51 1.69 -3.27
N PHE A 126 -7.08 2.86 -2.99
CA PHE A 126 -8.09 3.09 -1.95
C PHE A 126 -9.50 3.15 -2.52
N GLU A 127 -9.78 2.39 -3.58
CA GLU A 127 -11.10 2.31 -4.18
C GLU A 127 -12.04 1.46 -3.31
N GLU A 128 -13.11 2.09 -2.84
CA GLU A 128 -14.13 1.46 -2.03
C GLU A 128 -14.78 0.28 -2.75
N SER A 129 -15.15 -0.77 -2.03
CA SER A 129 -15.91 -1.89 -2.59
C SER A 129 -17.39 -1.78 -2.27
N GLU A 130 -18.25 -2.39 -3.09
CA GLU A 130 -19.68 -2.50 -2.79
C GLU A 130 -19.99 -3.24 -1.47
N PHE A 131 -19.07 -4.08 -0.99
CA PHE A 131 -19.20 -4.86 0.24
C PHE A 131 -18.61 -4.18 1.48
N GLU A 132 -18.02 -3.00 1.30
CA GLU A 132 -17.33 -2.29 2.36
C GLU A 132 -18.25 -1.84 3.51
N PRO A 133 -19.49 -1.37 3.25
CA PRO A 133 -20.43 -1.07 4.33
C PRO A 133 -20.68 -2.27 5.26
N GLU A 134 -20.80 -3.48 4.72
CA GLU A 134 -20.96 -4.71 5.49
C GLU A 134 -19.68 -5.05 6.27
N LEU A 135 -18.50 -4.92 5.65
CA LEU A 135 -17.23 -5.19 6.33
C LEU A 135 -17.01 -4.24 7.53
N ILE A 136 -17.38 -2.96 7.39
CA ILE A 136 -17.32 -1.98 8.47
C ILE A 136 -18.34 -2.32 9.55
N LYS A 137 -19.59 -2.61 9.16
CA LYS A 137 -20.68 -2.96 10.09
C LYS A 137 -20.33 -4.18 10.94
N GLU A 138 -19.74 -5.21 10.33
CA GLU A 138 -19.32 -6.44 11.00
C GLU A 138 -17.97 -6.29 11.73
N ASN A 139 -17.38 -5.09 11.74
CA ASN A 139 -16.07 -4.80 12.34
C ASN A 139 -14.93 -5.69 11.81
N ILE A 140 -14.99 -6.04 10.52
CA ILE A 140 -13.98 -6.87 9.84
C ILE A 140 -12.84 -5.99 9.32
N PHE A 141 -13.15 -4.81 8.78
CA PHE A 141 -12.21 -3.83 8.24
C PHE A 141 -12.78 -2.42 8.44
N ALA A 142 -11.93 -1.44 8.76
CA ALA A 142 -12.38 -0.07 9.07
C ALA A 142 -12.75 0.78 7.84
N GLY A 143 -12.40 0.33 6.64
CA GLY A 143 -12.72 1.00 5.37
C GLY A 143 -11.53 1.71 4.71
N GLU A 144 -11.61 1.87 3.40
CA GLU A 144 -10.65 2.53 2.52
C GLU A 144 -10.56 4.03 2.79
N VAL A 145 -11.67 4.68 3.18
CA VAL A 145 -11.67 6.12 3.53
C VAL A 145 -10.77 6.39 4.75
N ASP A 146 -10.95 5.61 5.82
CA ASP A 146 -10.15 5.70 7.03
C ASP A 146 -8.69 5.31 6.74
N LEU A 147 -8.49 4.24 5.97
CA LEU A 147 -7.15 3.80 5.58
C LEU A 147 -6.42 4.86 4.76
N LYS A 148 -7.08 5.45 3.76
CA LYS A 148 -6.52 6.50 2.91
C LYS A 148 -6.16 7.74 3.72
N THR A 149 -6.98 8.11 4.70
CA THR A 149 -6.70 9.23 5.59
C THR A 149 -5.43 8.99 6.39
N LYS A 150 -5.33 7.84 7.09
CA LYS A 150 -4.12 7.47 7.83
C LYS A 150 -2.89 7.36 6.95
N TRP A 151 -3.05 6.83 5.74
CA TRP A 151 -1.96 6.73 4.79
C TRP A 151 -1.48 8.11 4.34
N LYS A 152 -2.38 9.03 4.00
CA LYS A 152 -2.01 10.41 3.65
C LYS A 152 -1.24 11.08 4.78
N ASP A 153 -1.67 10.89 6.03
CA ASP A 153 -0.98 11.44 7.19
C ASP A 153 0.45 10.87 7.31
N SER A 154 0.61 9.56 7.23
CA SER A 154 1.94 8.89 7.27
C SER A 154 2.86 9.33 6.13
N VAL A 155 2.33 9.41 4.90
CA VAL A 155 3.09 9.87 3.73
C VAL A 155 3.48 11.35 3.86
N THR A 156 2.59 12.19 4.37
CA THR A 156 2.88 13.60 4.62
C THR A 156 3.97 13.75 5.67
N GLU A 157 3.89 13.01 6.77
CA GLU A 157 4.87 13.02 7.85
C GLU A 157 6.26 12.64 7.34
N ILE A 158 6.40 11.53 6.62
CA ILE A 158 7.72 11.08 6.16
C ILE A 158 8.36 12.07 5.18
N ILE A 159 7.58 12.65 4.26
CA ILE A 159 8.08 13.60 3.25
C ILE A 159 8.46 14.92 3.91
N SER A 160 7.70 15.37 4.92
CA SER A 160 8.01 16.59 5.68
C SER A 160 9.37 16.52 6.40
N GLY A 161 9.86 15.32 6.67
CA GLY A 161 11.19 15.06 7.22
C GLY A 161 12.32 15.05 6.18
N THR A 162 12.06 15.47 4.95
CA THR A 162 13.02 15.52 3.84
C THR A 162 13.00 16.88 3.14
N GLU A 163 13.86 17.08 2.14
CA GLU A 163 13.82 18.26 1.27
C GLU A 163 12.98 18.04 0.00
N LEU A 164 12.15 17.00 -0.02
CA LEU A 164 11.21 16.71 -1.10
C LEU A 164 9.90 17.49 -0.89
N PHE A 165 9.22 17.76 -1.99
CA PHE A 165 7.93 18.42 -2.02
C PHE A 165 6.80 17.41 -2.21
N LEU A 166 5.74 17.56 -1.42
CA LEU A 166 4.48 16.84 -1.59
C LEU A 166 3.43 17.79 -2.17
N SER A 167 2.90 17.45 -3.34
CA SER A 167 1.77 18.16 -3.93
C SER A 167 0.54 18.06 -3.04
N ASP A 168 -0.31 19.09 -3.10
CA ASP A 168 -1.61 19.06 -2.41
C ASP A 168 -2.38 17.80 -2.81
N TRP A 169 -2.83 17.04 -1.82
CA TRP A 169 -3.64 15.85 -2.00
C TRP A 169 -4.90 16.06 -2.84
N ALA A 170 -5.44 17.29 -2.89
CA ALA A 170 -6.57 17.65 -3.74
C ALA A 170 -6.22 17.66 -5.25
N THR A 171 -4.94 17.80 -5.60
CA THR A 171 -4.46 17.88 -6.98
C THR A 171 -4.01 16.53 -7.54
N ILE A 172 -3.73 15.55 -6.68
CA ILE A 172 -3.28 14.21 -7.08
C ILE A 172 -4.50 13.37 -7.43
N LYS A 173 -4.72 13.14 -8.72
CA LYS A 173 -5.79 12.26 -9.21
C LYS A 173 -5.29 10.83 -9.34
N PRO A 174 -6.10 9.82 -8.97
CA PRO A 174 -5.76 8.43 -9.25
C PRO A 174 -5.67 8.19 -10.77
N ILE A 175 -4.72 7.35 -11.18
CA ILE A 175 -4.56 6.86 -12.56
C ILE A 175 -5.18 5.47 -12.68
#